data_AF-S4PU70-F1
#
_entry.id   AF-S4PU70-F1
#
_cell.length_a   1.000
_cell.length_b   1.000
_cell.length_c   1.000
_cell.angle_alpha   90.00
_cell.angle_beta   90.00
_cell.angle_gamma   90.00
#
_symmetry.space_group_name_H-M   'P 1'
#
loop_
_entity.id
_entity.type
_entity.pdbx_description
1 polymer ?
#
loop_
_entity_poly.entity_id
_entity_poly.type
_entity_poly.pdbx_seq_one_letter_code
_entity_poly.pdbx_strand_id
1 'polypeptide(L)'
;MRPGVNIVGGSKSQDFQLEKRLDNQLIQQCNGILEGADTHVDITMRITNEDRAFTSTLSYHIAMKFGDDGLPDGKTVNISLTGSAG
;
A
#
# COMPACT_ATOMS: atom_id res chain seq x y z
N MET A 1 -30.01 -4.09 35.97
CA MET A 1 -30.07 -4.40 34.52
C MET A 1 -31.41 -3.94 33.97
N ARG A 2 -31.46 -3.22 32.85
CA ARG A 2 -32.72 -2.74 32.25
C ARG A 2 -33.36 -3.86 31.40
N PRO A 3 -34.62 -4.26 31.65
CA PRO A 3 -35.33 -5.21 30.80
C PRO A 3 -35.52 -4.66 29.38
N GLY A 4 -35.32 -5.50 28.35
CA GLY A 4 -35.58 -5.15 26.94
C GLY A 4 -34.38 -4.67 26.11
N VAL A 5 -33.19 -4.57 26.69
CA VAL A 5 -31.97 -4.27 25.92
C VAL A 5 -31.35 -5.56 25.39
N ASN A 6 -31.20 -5.66 24.07
CA ASN A 6 -30.48 -6.78 23.45
C ASN A 6 -29.00 -6.70 23.84
N ILE A 7 -28.58 -7.62 24.70
CA ILE A 7 -27.20 -7.76 25.21
C ILE A 7 -26.37 -8.76 24.40
N VAL A 8 -26.93 -9.32 23.31
CA VAL A 8 -26.21 -10.24 22.44
C VAL A 8 -25.28 -9.41 21.55
N GLY A 9 -23.99 -9.43 21.87
CA GLY A 9 -22.97 -8.83 21.02
C GLY A 9 -22.94 -9.52 19.66
N GLY A 10 -23.34 -8.82 18.61
CA GLY A 10 -23.13 -9.24 17.23
C GLY A 10 -21.84 -8.64 16.68
N SER A 11 -21.15 -9.35 15.80
CA SER A 11 -20.05 -8.80 15.00
C SER A 11 -20.59 -8.27 13.67
N LYS A 12 -20.12 -7.09 13.24
CA LYS A 12 -20.29 -6.61 11.87
C LYS A 12 -18.97 -6.78 11.15
N SER A 13 -19.03 -7.27 9.91
CA SER A 13 -17.88 -7.26 9.02
C SER A 13 -17.40 -5.81 8.84
N GLN A 14 -16.10 -5.61 9.02
CA GLN A 14 -15.45 -4.33 8.75
C GLN A 14 -15.17 -4.26 7.24
N ASP A 15 -15.58 -3.18 6.60
CA ASP A 15 -15.14 -2.84 5.26
C ASP A 15 -13.95 -1.88 5.35
N PHE A 16 -12.76 -2.36 5.05
CA PHE A 16 -11.52 -1.59 5.10
C PHE A 16 -11.18 -0.92 3.77
N GLN A 17 -11.98 -1.14 2.72
CA GLN A 17 -11.83 -0.53 1.40
C GLN A 17 -10.40 -0.62 0.83
N LEU A 18 -9.74 -1.77 1.05
CA LEU A 18 -8.34 -1.97 0.69
C LEU A 18 -8.10 -1.78 -0.81
N GLU A 19 -9.11 -2.05 -1.64
CA GLU A 19 -9.12 -1.86 -3.08
C GLU A 19 -8.97 -0.38 -3.49
N LYS A 20 -9.38 0.56 -2.64
CA LYS A 20 -9.29 2.00 -2.92
C LYS A 20 -7.93 2.60 -2.55
N ARG A 21 -7.05 1.82 -1.91
CA ARG A 21 -5.75 2.33 -1.46
C ARG A 21 -4.88 2.72 -2.65
N LEU A 22 -4.26 3.89 -2.53
CA LEU A 22 -3.34 4.42 -3.53
C LEU A 22 -2.14 3.50 -3.80
N ASP A 23 -1.72 2.72 -2.79
CA ASP A 23 -0.69 1.67 -2.92
C ASP A 23 -0.98 0.68 -4.06
N ASN A 24 -2.25 0.35 -4.32
CA ASN A 24 -2.58 -0.60 -5.41
C ASN A 24 -2.14 -0.05 -6.77
N GLN A 25 -2.33 1.25 -7.01
CA GLN A 25 -1.89 1.91 -8.23
C GLN A 25 -0.37 2.03 -8.29
N LEU A 26 0.28 2.25 -7.15
CA LEU A 26 1.74 2.29 -7.06
C LEU A 26 2.35 0.92 -7.42
N ILE A 27 1.82 -0.17 -6.86
CA ILE A 27 2.32 -1.53 -7.12
C ILE A 27 2.17 -1.89 -8.59
N GLN A 28 1.05 -1.54 -9.23
CA GLN A 28 0.85 -1.76 -10.66
C GLN A 28 1.91 -1.06 -11.51
N GLN A 29 2.26 0.19 -11.17
CA GLN A 29 3.32 0.93 -11.87
C GLN A 29 4.71 0.35 -11.62
N CYS A 30 4.95 -0.22 -10.43
CA CYS A 30 6.22 -0.89 -10.09
C CYS A 30 6.34 -2.33 -10.62
N ASN A 31 5.31 -2.87 -11.28
CA ASN A 31 5.30 -4.31 -11.62
C ASN A 31 6.47 -4.70 -12.54
N GLY A 32 6.88 -3.83 -13.46
CA GLY A 32 8.04 -4.08 -14.33
C GLY A 32 9.37 -4.24 -13.58
N ILE A 33 9.58 -3.46 -12.51
CA ILE A 33 10.74 -3.61 -11.61
C ILE A 33 10.67 -4.92 -10.84
N LEU A 34 9.50 -5.22 -10.29
CA LEU A 34 9.27 -6.42 -9.48
C LEU A 34 9.46 -7.67 -10.32
N GLU A 35 8.91 -7.74 -11.53
CA GLU A 35 9.09 -8.84 -12.49
C GLU A 35 10.50 -8.89 -13.08
N GLY A 36 11.24 -7.78 -13.02
CA GLY A 36 12.60 -7.66 -13.53
C GLY A 36 12.70 -7.41 -15.02
N ALA A 37 11.60 -6.98 -15.64
CA ALA A 37 11.60 -6.42 -16.99
C ALA A 37 12.33 -5.07 -17.02
N ASP A 38 12.19 -4.29 -15.94
CA ASP A 38 12.78 -2.95 -15.82
C ASP A 38 13.85 -2.88 -14.72
N THR A 39 14.78 -1.95 -14.89
CA THR A 39 15.80 -1.58 -13.90
C THR A 39 15.49 -0.25 -13.23
N HIS A 40 14.67 0.61 -13.84
CA HIS A 40 14.32 1.91 -13.28
C HIS A 40 12.87 2.29 -13.56
N VAL A 41 12.23 2.93 -12.57
CA VAL A 41 10.91 3.56 -12.75
C VAL A 41 10.84 4.87 -11.97
N ASP A 42 10.35 5.92 -12.64
CA ASP A 42 10.00 7.20 -12.04
C ASP A 42 8.47 7.32 -12.01
N ILE A 43 7.93 7.53 -10.81
CA ILE A 43 6.49 7.59 -10.57
C ILE A 43 6.16 8.96 -9.96
N THR A 44 5.15 9.63 -10.51
CA THR A 44 4.63 10.88 -9.95
C THR A 44 3.16 10.72 -9.59
N MET A 45 2.80 11.00 -8.34
CA MET A 45 1.44 10.83 -7.83
C MET A 45 1.03 11.98 -6.91
N ARG A 46 -0.29 12.18 -6.78
CA ARG A 46 -0.84 13.06 -5.75
C ARG A 46 -1.19 12.26 -4.51
N ILE A 47 -0.97 12.85 -3.33
CA ILE A 47 -1.27 12.23 -2.04
C ILE A 47 -2.09 13.16 -1.15
N THR A 48 -2.96 12.58 -0.34
CA THR A 48 -3.79 13.28 0.64
C THR A 48 -3.54 12.74 2.05
N ASN A 49 -3.98 13.48 3.07
CA ASN A 49 -3.78 13.10 4.48
C ASN A 49 -4.61 11.87 4.90
N GLU A 50 -5.45 11.35 4.00
CA GLU A 50 -6.19 10.09 4.16
C GLU A 50 -5.35 8.89 3.70
N ASP A 51 -4.36 9.10 2.83
CA ASP A 51 -3.48 8.07 2.27
C ASP A 51 -2.39 7.65 3.27
N ARG A 52 -2.82 6.99 4.35
CA ARG A 52 -1.95 6.57 5.44
C ARG A 52 -1.17 5.31 5.14
N ALA A 53 0.04 5.25 5.71
CA ALA A 53 0.98 4.16 5.50
C ALA A 53 1.21 3.88 4.00
N PHE A 54 1.20 4.94 3.19
CA PHE A 54 1.54 4.87 1.77
C PHE A 54 2.88 4.16 1.59
N THR A 55 3.08 3.48 0.47
CA THR A 55 4.27 2.67 0.15
C THR A 55 4.48 1.40 0.99
N SER A 56 3.75 1.20 2.08
CA SER A 56 3.99 0.05 2.97
C SER A 56 3.68 -1.28 2.29
N THR A 57 2.66 -1.33 1.43
CA THR A 57 2.33 -2.56 0.70
C THR A 57 3.34 -2.83 -0.41
N LEU A 58 3.85 -1.79 -1.09
CA LEU A 58 4.97 -1.95 -2.02
C LEU A 58 6.22 -2.50 -1.31
N SER A 59 6.57 -1.95 -0.15
CA SER A 59 7.71 -2.42 0.66
C SER A 59 7.55 -3.89 1.05
N TYR A 60 6.34 -4.33 1.39
CA TYR A 60 6.04 -5.73 1.67
C TYR A 60 6.29 -6.62 0.45
N HIS A 61 5.85 -6.22 -0.74
CA HIS A 61 6.10 -6.98 -1.97
C HIS A 61 7.59 -7.10 -2.31
N ILE A 62 8.36 -6.01 -2.11
CA ILE A 62 9.81 -6.02 -2.31
C ILE A 62 10.46 -7.01 -1.33
N ALA A 63 10.17 -6.90 -0.03
CA ALA A 63 10.74 -7.79 0.99
C ALA A 63 10.34 -9.26 0.77
N MET A 64 9.08 -9.53 0.40
CA MET A 64 8.63 -10.88 0.06
C MET A 64 9.41 -11.50 -1.11
N LYS A 65 9.79 -10.68 -2.09
CA LYS A 65 10.39 -11.17 -3.34
C LYS A 65 11.91 -11.25 -3.27
N PHE A 66 12.54 -10.28 -2.60
CA PHE A 66 13.99 -10.11 -2.61
C PHE A 66 14.63 -10.26 -1.23
N GLY A 67 13.83 -10.46 -0.18
CA GLY A 67 14.32 -10.59 1.19
C GLY A 67 14.73 -9.26 1.80
N ASP A 68 15.54 -9.34 2.85
CA ASP A 68 15.96 -8.18 3.67
C ASP A 68 16.85 -7.19 2.90
N ASP A 69 17.53 -7.64 1.84
CA ASP A 69 18.38 -6.82 0.99
C ASP A 69 17.57 -5.83 0.14
N GLY A 70 16.27 -6.07 -0.03
CA GLY A 70 15.38 -5.19 -0.80
C GLY A 70 15.62 -5.29 -2.30
N LEU A 71 15.48 -4.18 -3.04
CA LEU A 71 15.66 -4.21 -4.48
C LEU A 71 17.09 -4.62 -4.86
N PRO A 72 17.28 -5.49 -5.87
CA PRO A 72 18.60 -5.86 -6.37
C PRO A 72 19.44 -4.66 -6.82
N ASP A 73 20.76 -4.78 -6.72
CA ASP A 73 21.70 -3.74 -7.17
C ASP A 73 21.42 -3.29 -8.61
N GLY A 74 21.46 -1.97 -8.82
CA GLY A 74 21.16 -1.34 -10.10
C GLY A 74 19.66 -1.22 -10.41
N LYS A 75 18.77 -1.73 -9.55
CA LYS A 75 17.33 -1.47 -9.64
C LYS A 75 16.91 -0.33 -8.73
N THR A 76 16.10 0.58 -9.25
CA THR A 76 15.69 1.78 -8.52
C THR A 76 14.23 2.15 -8.81
N VAL A 77 13.55 2.64 -7.78
CA VAL A 77 12.16 3.15 -7.84
C VAL A 77 12.16 4.54 -7.24
N ASN A 78 11.87 5.54 -8.06
CA ASN A 78 11.74 6.92 -7.62
C ASN A 78 10.27 7.30 -7.56
N ILE A 79 9.81 7.81 -6.42
CA ILE A 79 8.42 8.20 -6.22
C ILE A 79 8.37 9.67 -5.80
N SER A 80 7.84 10.51 -6.68
CA SER A 80 7.60 11.93 -6.44
C SER A 80 6.14 12.16 -6.06
N LEU A 81 5.91 12.63 -4.83
CA LEU A 81 4.56 12.88 -4.32
C LEU A 81 4.27 14.38 -4.23
N THR A 82 3.06 14.77 -4.61
CA THR A 82 2.57 16.16 -4.45
C THR A 82 1.28 16.17 -3.62
N GLY A 83 1.29 16.92 -2.52
CA GLY A 83 0.12 17.07 -1.63
C GLY A 83 0.51 17.01 -0.16
N SER A 84 -0.32 16.34 0.65
CA SER A 84 -0.08 16.16 2.10
C SER A 84 -0.11 14.68 2.43
N ALA A 85 0.98 14.11 2.93
CA ALA A 85 0.97 12.74 3.45
C ALA A 85 0.34 12.69 4.85
N GLY A 86 -0.33 11.60 5.18
CA GLY A 86 -1.07 11.41 6.44
C GLY A 86 -0.61 10.23 7.29
#